data_AF-J4UGU3-F1
#
_entry.id   AF-J4UGU3-F1
#
_cell.length_a   1.000
_cell.length_b   1.000
_cell.length_c   1.000
_cell.angle_alpha   90.00
_cell.angle_beta   90.00
_cell.angle_gamma   90.00
#
_symmetry.space_group_name_H-M   'P 1'
#
loop_
_entity.id
_entity.type
_entity.pdbx_description
1 polymer ?
#
loop_
_entity_poly.entity_id
_entity_poly.type
_entity_poly.pdbx_seq_one_letter_code
_entity_poly.pdbx_strand_id
1 'polypeptide(L)'
;MLAVADLQPLLGLKPDEETLKLALSALFPGRSLVADTKSYPDAVYQNYYSLGISLCFEPDASKVMRCVTVDVFNSPTPGSSTSAGGRPPKGPTYDETSLPLVFEFAEKEIVLPPRQEGEKEMRLPREPRVEVRKNTTGREIVRSLGEPSRKGSGSWVGVWLEWNSVGLLRAGERVDVGVMLELNDPKGADQMSQEQMKQGMGGLWDMAAGWRWGGIKVFKAEPKKSS
;
A
#
# COMPACT_ATOMS: atom_id res chain seq x y z
N MET A 1 -9.80 -2.89 -12.81
CA MET A 1 -10.11 -2.29 -11.50
C MET A 1 -9.96 -3.38 -10.47
N LEU A 2 -9.28 -3.09 -9.37
CA LEU A 2 -9.01 -4.03 -8.29
C LEU A 2 -9.44 -3.37 -6.97
N ALA A 3 -10.43 -3.94 -6.27
CA ALA A 3 -10.80 -3.45 -4.95
C ALA A 3 -9.79 -3.95 -3.92
N VAL A 4 -9.33 -3.06 -3.04
CA VAL A 4 -8.32 -3.40 -2.02
C VAL A 4 -8.84 -4.46 -1.05
N ALA A 5 -10.15 -4.45 -0.78
CA ALA A 5 -10.81 -5.44 0.07
C ALA A 5 -10.78 -6.87 -0.50
N ASP A 6 -10.69 -7.02 -1.83
CA ASP A 6 -10.62 -8.32 -2.50
C ASP A 6 -9.24 -8.99 -2.36
N LEU A 7 -8.23 -8.27 -1.87
CA LEU A 7 -6.92 -8.83 -1.53
C LEU A 7 -6.90 -9.50 -0.16
N GLN A 8 -7.85 -9.15 0.73
CA GLN A 8 -7.92 -9.70 2.09
C GLN A 8 -7.98 -11.24 2.14
N PRO A 9 -8.75 -11.95 1.27
CA PRO A 9 -8.80 -13.41 1.28
C PRO A 9 -7.48 -14.10 0.98
N LEU A 10 -6.50 -13.40 0.36
CA LEU A 10 -5.18 -13.96 0.09
C LEU A 10 -4.38 -14.13 1.39
N LEU A 11 -4.64 -13.28 2.39
CA LEU A 11 -3.93 -13.28 3.66
C LEU A 11 -4.22 -14.57 4.45
N GLY A 12 -3.17 -15.26 4.86
CA GLY A 12 -3.23 -16.52 5.60
C GLY A 12 -3.15 -17.79 4.74
N LEU A 13 -3.29 -17.68 3.41
CA LEU A 13 -3.16 -18.81 2.48
C LEU A 13 -1.71 -19.26 2.34
N LYS A 14 -1.49 -20.54 2.00
CA LYS A 14 -0.15 -21.09 1.76
C LYS A 14 0.34 -20.79 0.33
N PRO A 15 1.66 -20.72 0.08
CA PRO A 15 2.21 -20.39 -1.24
C PRO A 15 1.81 -21.36 -2.36
N ASP A 16 1.59 -22.64 -2.04
CA ASP A 16 1.26 -23.70 -3.01
C ASP A 16 -0.22 -24.13 -2.94
N GLU A 17 -1.05 -23.38 -2.22
CA GLU A 17 -2.47 -23.72 -2.04
C GLU A 17 -3.26 -23.49 -3.33
N GLU A 18 -4.09 -24.45 -3.73
CA GLU A 18 -4.95 -24.29 -4.91
C GLU A 18 -5.92 -23.11 -4.75
N THR A 19 -6.39 -22.86 -3.51
CA THR A 19 -7.20 -21.69 -3.15
C THR A 19 -6.54 -20.38 -3.54
N LEU A 20 -5.21 -20.27 -3.37
CA LEU A 20 -4.46 -19.05 -3.72
C LEU A 20 -4.48 -18.82 -5.24
N LYS A 21 -4.22 -19.88 -6.03
CA LYS A 21 -4.22 -19.81 -7.49
C LYS A 21 -5.60 -19.47 -8.05
N LEU A 22 -6.65 -20.06 -7.47
CA LEU A 22 -8.04 -19.75 -7.83
C LEU A 22 -8.39 -18.29 -7.52
N ALA A 23 -8.00 -17.80 -6.33
CA ALA A 23 -8.22 -16.41 -5.94
C ALA A 23 -7.48 -15.43 -6.86
N LEU A 24 -6.20 -15.69 -7.16
CA LEU A 24 -5.43 -14.88 -8.13
C LEU A 24 -6.04 -14.93 -9.53
N SER A 25 -6.51 -16.08 -9.99
CA SER A 25 -7.19 -16.21 -11.29
C SER A 25 -8.47 -15.38 -11.35
N ALA A 26 -9.23 -15.33 -10.25
CA ALA A 26 -10.46 -14.54 -10.15
C ALA A 26 -10.17 -13.03 -10.12
N LEU A 27 -9.11 -12.60 -9.42
CA LEU A 27 -8.69 -11.20 -9.34
C LEU A 27 -8.08 -10.68 -10.65
N PHE A 28 -7.40 -11.55 -11.39
CA PHE A 28 -6.65 -11.21 -12.59
C PHE A 28 -7.04 -12.12 -13.78
N PRO A 29 -8.31 -12.09 -14.22
CA PRO A 29 -8.80 -12.98 -15.25
C PRO A 29 -8.03 -12.79 -16.57
N GLY A 30 -7.62 -13.90 -17.17
CA GLY A 30 -6.88 -13.92 -18.44
C GLY A 30 -5.42 -13.46 -18.36
N ARG A 31 -4.89 -13.20 -17.16
CA ARG A 31 -3.48 -12.84 -16.95
C ARG A 31 -2.66 -14.09 -16.58
N SER A 32 -1.37 -14.04 -16.87
CA SER A 32 -0.44 -15.13 -16.55
C SER A 32 -0.12 -15.17 -15.06
N LEU A 33 -0.31 -16.32 -14.42
CA LEU A 33 -0.01 -16.53 -12.99
C LEU A 33 1.37 -17.17 -12.79
N VAL A 34 2.39 -16.59 -13.43
CA VAL A 34 3.78 -17.04 -13.27
C VAL A 34 4.46 -16.19 -12.20
N ALA A 35 4.74 -16.81 -11.06
CA ALA A 35 5.49 -16.20 -9.97
C ALA A 35 7.00 -16.36 -10.17
N ASP A 36 7.75 -15.29 -9.91
CA ASP A 36 9.17 -15.38 -9.58
C ASP A 36 9.34 -15.51 -8.06
N THR A 37 9.79 -16.69 -7.63
CA THR A 37 9.89 -17.03 -6.20
C THR A 37 11.28 -16.69 -5.66
N LYS A 38 11.31 -15.89 -4.58
CA LYS A 38 12.52 -15.57 -3.84
C LYS A 38 12.38 -16.04 -2.40
N SER A 39 13.28 -16.93 -1.98
CA SER A 39 13.25 -17.50 -0.64
C SER A 39 14.37 -16.92 0.23
N TYR A 40 14.01 -16.54 1.45
CA TYR A 40 14.87 -16.05 2.51
C TYR A 40 14.69 -16.96 3.74
N PRO A 41 15.58 -16.88 4.75
CA PRO A 41 15.44 -17.72 5.95
C PRO A 41 14.12 -17.54 6.71
N ASP A 42 13.53 -16.35 6.64
CA ASP A 42 12.36 -15.90 7.39
C ASP A 42 11.12 -15.65 6.53
N ALA A 43 11.28 -15.52 5.20
CA ALA A 43 10.18 -15.21 4.30
C ALA A 43 10.35 -15.84 2.91
N VAL A 44 9.23 -16.06 2.23
CA VAL A 44 9.19 -16.40 0.81
C VAL A 44 8.38 -15.34 0.10
N TYR A 45 8.88 -14.82 -1.01
CA TYR A 45 8.20 -13.86 -1.85
C TYR A 45 7.80 -14.53 -3.16
N GLN A 46 6.54 -14.42 -3.55
CA GLN A 46 6.09 -14.74 -4.90
C GLN A 46 5.79 -13.42 -5.63
N ASN A 47 6.68 -13.04 -6.55
CA ASN A 47 6.55 -11.81 -7.32
C ASN A 47 5.81 -12.11 -8.62
N TYR A 48 4.61 -11.58 -8.78
CA TYR A 48 3.82 -11.72 -10.00
C TYR A 48 4.00 -10.46 -10.85
N TYR A 49 5.15 -10.36 -11.52
CA TYR A 49 5.53 -9.15 -12.27
C TYR A 49 4.47 -8.71 -13.28
N SER A 50 3.85 -9.66 -14.00
CA SER A 50 2.78 -9.37 -14.98
C SER A 50 1.46 -8.89 -14.37
N LEU A 51 1.27 -9.11 -13.07
CA LEU A 51 0.08 -8.68 -12.32
C LEU A 51 0.31 -7.37 -11.57
N GLY A 52 1.56 -6.94 -11.43
CA GLY A 52 1.91 -5.77 -10.65
C GLY A 52 1.81 -5.98 -9.13
N ILE A 53 1.90 -7.24 -8.66
CA ILE A 53 1.79 -7.57 -7.23
C ILE A 53 2.93 -8.47 -6.74
N SER A 54 3.20 -8.43 -5.45
CA SER A 54 4.06 -9.39 -4.73
C SER A 54 3.34 -9.90 -3.50
N LEU A 55 3.48 -11.20 -3.23
CA LEU A 55 2.97 -11.84 -2.03
C LEU A 55 4.14 -12.19 -1.11
N CYS A 56 4.12 -11.74 0.14
CA CYS A 56 5.07 -12.16 1.16
C CYS A 56 4.45 -13.25 2.03
N PHE A 57 5.17 -14.35 2.21
CA PHE A 57 4.82 -15.44 3.08
C PHE A 57 5.83 -15.53 4.22
N GLU A 58 5.33 -15.67 5.44
CA GLU A 58 6.16 -15.88 6.64
C GLU A 58 5.70 -17.14 7.38
N PRO A 59 6.58 -17.83 8.12
CA PRO A 59 6.19 -18.98 8.93
C PRO A 59 5.35 -18.52 10.13
N ASP A 60 4.18 -19.13 10.31
CA ASP A 60 3.36 -18.92 11.51
C ASP A 60 3.97 -19.65 12.74
N ALA A 61 3.28 -19.58 13.89
CA ALA A 61 3.70 -20.27 15.12
C ALA A 61 3.84 -21.80 14.96
N SER A 62 3.19 -22.39 13.96
CA SER A 62 3.29 -23.81 13.60
C SER A 62 4.36 -24.07 12.53
N LYS A 63 5.16 -23.06 12.18
CA LYS A 63 6.19 -23.08 11.12
C LYS A 63 5.62 -23.32 9.71
N VAL A 64 4.34 -23.02 9.51
CA VAL A 64 3.68 -23.12 8.20
C VAL A 64 3.74 -21.76 7.52
N MET A 65 4.25 -21.72 6.29
CA MET A 65 4.29 -20.49 5.49
C MET A 65 2.88 -20.00 5.16
N ARG A 66 2.60 -18.74 5.47
CA ARG A 66 1.31 -18.09 5.21
C ARG A 66 1.50 -16.70 4.65
N CYS A 67 0.65 -16.30 3.71
CA CYS A 67 0.67 -14.96 3.13
C CYS A 67 0.37 -13.93 4.23
N VAL A 68 1.32 -13.04 4.51
CA VAL A 68 1.20 -11.99 5.52
C VAL A 68 0.94 -10.64 4.89
N THR A 69 1.46 -10.40 3.69
CA THR A 69 1.28 -9.14 2.97
C THR A 69 1.05 -9.36 1.48
N VAL A 70 0.29 -8.44 0.89
CA VAL A 70 0.08 -8.30 -0.56
C VAL A 70 0.52 -6.90 -0.96
N ASP A 71 1.61 -6.79 -1.69
CA ASP A 71 2.12 -5.54 -2.22
C ASP A 71 1.56 -5.31 -3.63
N VAL A 72 1.04 -4.13 -3.89
CA VAL A 72 0.55 -3.68 -5.20
C VAL A 72 1.39 -2.51 -5.65
N PHE A 73 2.04 -2.63 -6.80
CA PHE A 73 2.99 -1.64 -7.30
C PHE A 73 2.34 -0.65 -8.27
N ASN A 74 2.76 0.61 -8.18
CA ASN A 74 2.49 1.65 -9.15
C ASN A 74 3.73 1.87 -10.02
N SER A 75 4.00 0.93 -10.92
CA SER A 75 5.14 1.06 -11.83
C SER A 75 5.04 2.32 -12.70
N PRO A 76 6.12 3.11 -12.81
CA PRO A 76 6.16 4.18 -13.79
C PRO A 76 5.94 3.60 -15.19
N THR A 77 5.16 4.30 -16.02
CA THR A 77 4.99 3.86 -17.41
C THR A 77 6.37 3.85 -18.07
N PRO A 78 6.80 2.77 -18.72
CA PRO A 78 8.02 2.79 -19.51
C PRO A 78 7.92 3.93 -20.53
N GLY A 79 8.75 4.97 -20.36
CA GLY A 79 8.74 6.20 -21.15
C GLY A 79 8.51 7.50 -20.37
N SER A 80 8.11 7.47 -19.09
CA SER A 80 7.92 8.70 -18.29
C SER A 80 9.16 9.19 -17.54
N SER A 81 10.32 8.55 -17.71
CA SER A 81 11.58 9.00 -17.13
C SER A 81 12.18 10.11 -17.99
N THR A 82 11.74 11.35 -17.79
CA THR A 82 12.42 12.55 -18.29
C THR A 82 13.63 12.93 -17.41
N SER A 83 14.12 12.04 -16.56
CA SER A 83 15.39 12.24 -15.86
C SER A 83 16.54 12.07 -16.85
N ALA A 84 16.92 13.17 -17.48
CA ALA A 84 18.14 13.29 -18.26
C ALA A 84 19.33 12.83 -17.40
N GLY A 85 19.85 11.62 -17.66
CA GLY A 85 21.09 11.11 -17.08
C GLY A 85 21.00 10.02 -16.00
N GLY A 86 19.81 9.56 -15.61
CA GLY A 86 19.68 8.46 -14.64
C GLY A 86 19.91 7.08 -15.27
N ARG A 87 20.82 6.27 -14.72
CA ARG A 87 20.92 4.83 -15.07
C ARG A 87 19.54 4.18 -14.92
N PRO A 88 19.12 3.30 -15.85
CA PRO A 88 17.86 2.58 -15.69
C PRO A 88 17.88 1.81 -14.36
N PRO A 89 16.75 1.74 -13.65
CA PRO A 89 16.67 1.01 -12.40
C PRO A 89 17.09 -0.44 -12.65
N LYS A 90 18.13 -0.88 -11.94
CA LYS A 90 18.55 -2.29 -11.94
C LYS A 90 17.55 -3.08 -11.07
N GLY A 91 16.41 -3.42 -11.64
CA GLY A 91 15.40 -4.18 -10.92
C GLY A 91 14.36 -4.77 -11.88
N PRO A 92 13.66 -5.82 -11.43
CA PRO A 92 12.54 -6.35 -12.18
C PRO A 92 11.48 -5.25 -12.34
N THR A 93 10.93 -5.12 -13.55
CA THR A 93 9.87 -4.16 -13.85
C THR A 93 8.54 -4.87 -13.71
N TYR A 94 7.67 -4.35 -12.85
CA TYR A 94 6.30 -4.82 -12.76
C TYR A 94 5.47 -4.20 -13.89
N ASP A 95 4.63 -5.01 -14.52
CA ASP A 95 3.62 -4.51 -15.45
C ASP A 95 2.62 -3.63 -14.72
N GLU A 96 1.88 -2.83 -15.49
CA GLU A 96 0.80 -2.03 -14.94
C GLU A 96 -0.28 -2.94 -14.34
N THR A 97 -0.44 -2.83 -13.02
CA THR A 97 -1.54 -3.43 -12.26
C THR A 97 -2.88 -2.98 -12.84
N SER A 98 -3.94 -3.76 -12.59
CA SER A 98 -5.35 -3.44 -12.92
C SER A 98 -5.88 -2.17 -12.25
N LEU A 99 -5.32 -1.00 -12.59
CA LEU A 99 -5.74 0.31 -12.15
C LEU A 99 -7.14 0.68 -12.71
N PRO A 100 -7.89 1.54 -12.01
CA PRO A 100 -7.61 2.08 -10.68
C PRO A 100 -7.75 1.02 -9.57
N LEU A 101 -7.03 1.24 -8.46
CA LEU A 101 -7.35 0.58 -7.20
C LEU A 101 -8.54 1.26 -6.55
N VAL A 102 -9.41 0.49 -5.91
CA VAL A 102 -10.62 1.03 -5.29
C VAL A 102 -10.64 0.72 -3.81
N PHE A 103 -10.83 1.76 -3.02
CA PHE A 103 -11.23 1.64 -1.63
C PHE A 103 -12.70 1.99 -1.55
N GLU A 104 -13.52 1.02 -1.19
CA GLU A 104 -14.93 1.22 -0.88
C GLU A 104 -15.06 1.14 0.64
N PHE A 105 -15.38 2.25 1.29
CA PHE A 105 -15.32 2.36 2.75
C PHE A 105 -16.62 1.91 3.40
N ALA A 106 -16.49 1.17 4.50
CA ALA A 106 -17.64 0.81 5.33
C ALA A 106 -18.12 1.99 6.20
N GLU A 107 -17.20 2.87 6.62
CA GLU A 107 -17.57 4.07 7.39
C GLU A 107 -17.89 5.27 6.51
N LYS A 108 -18.85 6.07 6.99
CA LYS A 108 -19.31 7.31 6.35
C LYS A 108 -18.58 8.55 6.87
N GLU A 109 -17.73 8.40 7.88
CA GLU A 109 -17.03 9.51 8.53
C GLU A 109 -15.55 9.17 8.75
N ILE A 110 -14.70 10.19 8.66
CA ILE A 110 -13.33 10.18 9.15
C ILE A 110 -13.33 10.79 10.55
N VAL A 111 -12.76 10.08 11.53
CA VAL A 111 -12.53 10.60 12.87
C VAL A 111 -11.09 11.08 12.93
N LEU A 112 -10.90 12.35 13.28
CA LEU A 112 -9.60 12.96 13.50
C LEU A 112 -9.41 13.23 15.00
N PRO A 113 -8.21 12.98 15.53
CA PRO A 113 -7.93 13.22 16.93
C PRO A 113 -8.05 14.72 17.26
N PRO A 114 -8.32 15.06 18.53
CA PRO A 114 -8.34 16.44 18.98
C PRO A 114 -6.98 17.11 18.76
N ARG A 115 -6.97 18.40 18.38
CA ARG A 115 -5.72 19.14 18.13
C ARG A 115 -5.04 19.56 19.42
N GLN A 116 -5.83 19.76 20.47
CA GLN A 116 -5.37 20.15 21.79
C GLN A 116 -5.98 19.25 22.86
N GLU A 117 -5.27 19.09 23.97
CA GLU A 117 -5.78 18.38 25.14
C GLU A 117 -7.07 19.05 25.63
N GLY A 118 -8.15 18.27 25.76
CA GLY A 118 -9.48 18.76 26.14
C GLY A 118 -10.40 19.13 24.97
N GLU A 119 -9.91 19.16 23.72
CA GLU A 119 -10.78 19.23 22.54
C GLU A 119 -11.45 17.88 22.27
N LYS A 120 -12.59 17.92 21.57
CA LYS A 120 -13.29 16.72 21.11
C LYS A 120 -12.72 16.28 19.76
N GLU A 121 -12.84 14.98 19.48
CA GLU A 121 -12.58 14.43 18.15
C GLU A 121 -13.41 15.15 17.09
N MET A 122 -12.79 15.41 15.95
CA MET A 122 -13.47 16.01 14.80
C MET A 122 -13.94 14.91 13.86
N ARG A 123 -15.21 14.94 13.50
CA ARG A 123 -15.81 14.00 12.54
C ARG A 123 -16.09 14.71 11.24
N LEU A 124 -15.54 14.19 10.15
CA LEU A 124 -15.73 14.72 8.81
C LEU A 124 -16.46 13.69 7.95
N PRO A 125 -17.40 14.10 7.07
CA PRO A 125 -18.00 13.18 6.12
C PRO A 125 -16.92 12.57 5.22
N ARG A 126 -17.02 11.26 4.98
CA ARG A 126 -16.14 10.51 4.09
C ARG A 126 -16.86 10.18 2.80
N GLU A 127 -16.18 10.35 1.68
CA GLU A 127 -16.63 9.80 0.40
C GLU A 127 -16.67 8.26 0.50
N PRO A 128 -17.77 7.60 0.12
CA PRO A 128 -17.92 6.15 0.30
C PRO A 128 -16.93 5.35 -0.56
N ARG A 129 -16.36 5.97 -1.59
CA ARG A 129 -15.47 5.32 -2.55
C ARG A 129 -14.37 6.27 -3.00
N VAL A 130 -13.13 5.80 -3.04
CA VAL A 130 -12.01 6.49 -3.68
C VAL A 130 -11.31 5.58 -4.69
N GLU A 131 -10.98 6.16 -5.84
CA GLU A 131 -10.20 5.51 -6.89
C GLU A 131 -8.76 6.00 -6.85
N VAL A 132 -7.82 5.10 -6.52
CA VAL A 132 -6.39 5.37 -6.59
C VAL A 132 -5.89 5.03 -7.99
N ARG A 133 -5.68 6.09 -8.77
CA ARG A 133 -5.07 6.10 -10.11
C ARG A 133 -3.56 6.29 -10.04
N LYS A 134 -2.87 6.10 -11.16
CA LYS A 134 -1.41 6.23 -11.29
C LYS A 134 -0.83 7.55 -10.76
N ASN A 135 -1.54 8.65 -10.97
CA ASN A 135 -1.12 10.00 -10.59
C ASN A 135 -1.66 10.46 -9.24
N THR A 136 -2.37 9.60 -8.49
CA THR A 136 -2.89 9.93 -7.17
C THR A 136 -1.75 10.24 -6.23
N THR A 137 -1.91 11.29 -5.44
CA THR A 137 -0.92 11.77 -4.47
C THR A 137 -1.17 11.18 -3.09
N GLY A 138 -0.13 11.19 -2.25
CA GLY A 138 -0.25 10.83 -0.85
C GLY A 138 -1.32 11.65 -0.13
N ARG A 139 -1.42 12.96 -0.43
CA ARG A 139 -2.46 13.84 0.13
C ARG A 139 -3.88 13.38 -0.18
N GLU A 140 -4.15 12.96 -1.42
CA GLU A 140 -5.48 12.48 -1.83
C GLU A 140 -5.85 11.18 -1.11
N ILE A 141 -4.89 10.27 -0.94
CA ILE A 141 -5.09 9.02 -0.21
C ILE A 141 -5.33 9.30 1.28
N VAL A 142 -4.49 10.12 1.92
CA VAL A 142 -4.64 10.54 3.32
C VAL A 142 -5.97 11.24 3.56
N ARG A 143 -6.40 12.12 2.65
CA ARG A 143 -7.71 12.79 2.76
C ARG A 143 -8.86 11.80 2.81
N SER A 144 -8.72 10.63 2.19
CA SER A 144 -9.76 9.60 2.12
C SER A 144 -9.68 8.62 3.30
N LEU A 145 -8.48 8.14 3.63
CA LEU A 145 -8.26 7.16 4.71
C LEU A 145 -8.28 7.80 6.11
N GLY A 146 -7.98 9.09 6.22
CA GLY A 146 -7.79 9.79 7.48
C GLY A 146 -6.34 9.76 7.95
N GLU A 147 -6.12 10.06 9.23
CA GLU A 147 -4.78 10.11 9.81
C GLU A 147 -4.15 8.70 9.88
N PRO A 148 -2.91 8.52 9.40
CA PRO A 148 -2.21 7.25 9.50
C PRO A 148 -1.84 6.94 10.96
N SER A 149 -1.90 5.67 11.33
CA SER A 149 -1.46 5.15 12.62
C SER A 149 0.05 5.30 12.81
N ARG A 150 0.82 5.14 11.74
CA ARG A 150 2.28 5.27 11.73
C ARG A 150 2.75 5.94 10.46
N LYS A 151 3.90 6.61 10.54
CA LYS A 151 4.59 7.20 9.40
C LYS A 151 6.09 7.07 9.58
N GLY A 152 6.82 6.91 8.49
CA GLY A 152 8.26 6.77 8.56
C GLY A 152 8.96 7.05 7.24
N SER A 153 10.28 7.05 7.32
CA SER A 153 11.20 7.18 6.19
C SER A 153 12.43 6.33 6.50
N GLY A 154 12.87 5.49 5.57
CA GLY A 154 14.05 4.65 5.74
C GLY A 154 15.02 4.78 4.56
N SER A 155 16.26 4.31 4.75
CA SER A 155 17.28 4.33 3.67
C SER A 155 16.92 3.42 2.49
N TRP A 156 16.09 2.41 2.70
CA TRP A 156 15.70 1.41 1.69
C TRP A 156 14.22 1.47 1.31
N VAL A 157 13.37 1.92 2.24
CA VAL A 157 11.94 2.12 2.05
C VAL A 157 11.74 3.62 2.10
N GLY A 158 11.20 4.21 1.03
CA GLY A 158 11.01 5.66 0.93
C GLY A 158 10.07 6.22 2.00
N VAL A 159 9.47 7.39 1.75
CA VAL A 159 8.48 7.91 2.68
C VAL A 159 7.23 7.02 2.66
N TRP A 160 6.77 6.58 3.82
CA TRP A 160 5.62 5.70 3.95
C TRP A 160 4.66 6.12 5.06
N LEU A 161 3.40 5.75 4.88
CA LEU A 161 2.29 5.96 5.80
C LEU A 161 1.57 4.64 6.03
N GLU A 162 1.06 4.40 7.22
CA GLU A 162 0.40 3.13 7.55
C GLU A 162 -0.84 3.33 8.40
N TRP A 163 -1.90 2.59 8.07
CA TRP A 163 -3.15 2.47 8.81
C TRP A 163 -3.31 1.02 9.26
N ASN A 164 -3.33 0.79 10.57
CA ASN A 164 -3.36 -0.57 11.13
C ASN A 164 -4.72 -1.27 10.89
N SER A 165 -5.78 -0.49 10.65
CA SER A 165 -7.13 -0.99 10.41
C SER A 165 -7.93 0.02 9.59
N VAL A 166 -8.33 -0.38 8.38
CA VAL A 166 -9.22 0.35 7.49
C VAL A 166 -10.42 -0.54 7.20
N GLY A 167 -11.63 -0.05 7.54
CA GLY A 167 -12.89 -0.75 7.27
C GLY A 167 -13.33 -0.55 5.83
N LEU A 168 -13.26 -1.61 5.03
CA LEU A 168 -13.67 -1.63 3.64
C LEU A 168 -14.89 -2.53 3.42
N LEU A 169 -15.60 -2.32 2.33
CA LEU A 169 -16.68 -3.19 1.87
C LEU A 169 -16.15 -4.21 0.87
N ARG A 170 -16.53 -5.47 1.05
CA ARG A 170 -16.36 -6.56 0.09
C ARG A 170 -17.68 -7.31 -0.02
N ALA A 171 -18.27 -7.34 -1.21
CA ALA A 171 -19.57 -7.97 -1.44
C ALA A 171 -20.67 -7.50 -0.44
N GLY A 172 -20.63 -6.23 -0.02
CA GLY A 172 -21.56 -5.64 0.94
C GLY A 172 -21.23 -5.90 2.41
N GLU A 173 -20.22 -6.72 2.71
CA GLU A 173 -19.76 -7.00 4.07
C GLU A 173 -18.57 -6.13 4.44
N ARG A 174 -18.53 -5.68 5.71
CA ARG A 174 -17.37 -4.98 6.26
C ARG A 174 -16.23 -5.98 6.46
N VAL A 175 -15.07 -5.64 5.92
CA VAL A 175 -13.79 -6.30 6.22
C VAL A 175 -12.77 -5.25 6.67
N ASP A 176 -11.97 -5.59 7.68
CA ASP A 176 -10.90 -4.72 8.15
C ASP A 176 -9.56 -5.20 7.61
N VAL A 177 -8.79 -4.30 7.01
CA VAL A 177 -7.44 -4.56 6.48
C VAL A 177 -6.44 -3.53 7.00
N GLY A 178 -5.19 -3.95 7.20
CA GLY A 178 -4.07 -3.04 7.37
C GLY A 178 -3.61 -2.55 5.99
N VAL A 179 -3.25 -1.26 5.90
CA VAL A 179 -2.81 -0.63 4.66
C VAL A 179 -1.54 0.17 4.91
N MET A 180 -0.48 -0.08 4.14
CA MET A 180 0.73 0.74 4.13
C MET A 180 0.89 1.34 2.73
N LEU A 181 1.08 2.65 2.66
CA LEU A 181 1.29 3.43 1.46
C LEU A 181 2.75 3.84 1.38
N GLU A 182 3.43 3.48 0.30
CA GLU A 182 4.75 3.99 -0.04
C GLU A 182 4.63 5.11 -1.06
N LEU A 183 5.41 6.18 -0.91
CA LEU A 183 5.41 7.35 -1.80
C LEU A 183 6.67 7.38 -2.66
N ASN A 184 6.49 7.72 -3.94
CA ASN A 184 7.55 7.93 -4.90
C ASN A 184 8.14 9.33 -4.72
N ASP A 185 9.35 9.39 -4.15
CA ASP A 185 10.13 10.63 -4.10
C ASP A 185 10.60 11.01 -5.52
N PRO A 186 10.12 12.14 -6.10
CA PRO A 186 10.51 12.54 -7.44
C PRO A 186 11.98 12.96 -7.57
N LYS A 187 12.66 13.29 -6.46
CA LYS A 187 14.06 13.75 -6.44
C LYS A 187 15.03 12.69 -5.94
N GLY A 188 14.50 11.62 -5.32
CA GLY A 188 15.28 10.65 -4.57
C GLY A 188 15.77 11.22 -3.24
N ALA A 189 15.86 10.37 -2.22
CA ALA A 189 16.21 10.77 -0.85
C ALA A 189 17.57 11.50 -0.74
N ASP A 190 18.45 11.32 -1.74
CA ASP A 190 19.81 11.88 -1.79
C ASP A 190 19.86 13.37 -2.20
N GLN A 191 18.74 13.97 -2.61
CA GLN A 191 18.70 15.38 -3.05
C GLN A 191 17.90 16.29 -2.11
N MET A 192 18.00 16.05 -0.79
CA MET A 192 17.53 17.06 0.16
C MET A 192 18.47 18.27 0.16
N SER A 193 17.96 19.43 -0.26
CA SER A 193 18.64 20.72 -0.15
C SER A 193 18.94 21.05 1.31
N GLN A 194 19.95 21.89 1.56
CA GLN A 194 20.28 22.32 2.92
C GLN A 194 19.12 23.07 3.61
N GLU A 195 18.20 23.68 2.84
CA GLU A 195 16.97 24.28 3.38
C GLU A 195 15.96 23.21 3.83
N GLN A 196 15.88 22.09 3.10
CA GLN A 196 15.03 20.94 3.48
C GLN A 196 15.56 20.24 4.74
N MET A 197 16.89 20.18 4.92
CA MET A 197 17.49 19.71 6.18
C MET A 197 17.21 20.66 7.36
N LYS A 198 17.15 21.97 7.14
CA LYS A 198 16.87 22.98 8.18
C LYS A 198 15.42 22.96 8.67
N GLN A 199 14.45 22.60 7.81
CA GLN A 199 13.03 22.48 8.19
C GLN A 199 12.71 21.20 8.98
N GLY A 200 13.70 20.29 9.12
CA GLY A 200 13.53 19.02 9.82
C GLY A 200 12.46 18.12 9.17
N MET A 201 11.95 17.17 9.96
CA MET A 201 10.95 16.20 9.48
C MET A 201 9.64 16.85 9.02
N GLY A 202 9.27 18.03 9.55
CA GLY A 202 8.03 18.73 9.18
C GLY A 202 7.98 19.10 7.70
N GLY A 203 9.06 19.69 7.16
CA GLY A 203 9.14 20.06 5.75
C GLY A 203 9.10 18.86 4.79
N LEU A 204 9.64 17.71 5.20
CA LEU A 204 9.58 16.48 4.40
C LEU A 204 8.13 16.02 4.18
N TRP A 205 7.30 16.06 5.22
CA TRP A 205 5.90 15.63 5.12
C TRP A 205 5.04 16.57 4.28
N ASP A 206 5.28 17.88 4.36
CA ASP A 206 4.58 18.87 3.53
C ASP A 206 4.86 18.65 2.03
N MET A 207 6.09 18.27 1.69
CA MET A 207 6.47 17.90 0.33
C MET A 207 5.92 16.54 -0.07
N ALA A 208 6.08 15.53 0.79
CA ALA A 208 5.65 14.16 0.54
C ALA A 208 4.14 14.07 0.32
N ALA A 209 3.35 14.99 0.89
CA ALA A 209 1.94 15.11 0.59
C ALA A 209 1.65 15.24 -0.92
N GLY A 210 2.52 15.91 -1.68
CA GLY A 210 2.39 16.05 -3.14
C GLY A 210 2.98 14.89 -3.96
N TRP A 211 3.66 13.93 -3.32
CA TRP A 211 4.28 12.81 -4.01
C TRP A 211 3.23 11.79 -4.44
N ARG A 212 3.47 11.13 -5.57
CA ARG A 212 2.62 10.05 -6.06
C ARG A 212 2.85 8.79 -5.22
N TRP A 213 1.84 7.94 -5.11
CA TRP A 213 2.06 6.63 -4.52
C TRP A 213 2.98 5.77 -5.40
N GLY A 214 3.82 4.95 -4.76
CA GLY A 214 4.71 3.97 -5.40
C GLY A 214 4.26 2.53 -5.16
N GLY A 215 3.72 2.25 -3.98
CA GLY A 215 3.18 0.94 -3.64
C GLY A 215 2.10 1.04 -2.57
N ILE A 216 1.17 0.09 -2.59
CA ILE A 216 0.21 -0.13 -1.52
C ILE A 216 0.36 -1.56 -1.05
N LYS A 217 0.65 -1.73 0.23
CA LYS A 217 0.75 -3.03 0.89
C LYS A 217 -0.50 -3.25 1.74
N VAL A 218 -1.12 -4.41 1.54
CA VAL A 218 -2.27 -4.87 2.33
C VAL A 218 -1.79 -5.96 3.28
N PHE A 219 -2.18 -5.86 4.54
CA PHE A 219 -1.81 -6.83 5.58
C PHE A 219 -2.99 -7.07 6.53
N LYS A 220 -2.84 -8.04 7.43
CA LYS A 220 -3.88 -8.36 8.42
C LYS A 220 -4.08 -7.17 9.36
N ALA A 221 -5.32 -6.69 9.50
CA ALA A 221 -5.61 -5.59 10.42
C ALA A 221 -5.24 -5.93 11.86
N GLU A 222 -4.71 -4.96 12.59
CA GLU A 222 -4.57 -5.08 14.03
C GLU A 222 -5.94 -4.93 14.69
N PRO A 223 -6.27 -5.74 15.71
CA PRO A 223 -7.49 -5.55 16.47
C PRO A 223 -7.47 -4.14 17.10
N LYS A 224 -8.56 -3.39 16.93
CA LYS A 224 -8.72 -2.11 17.63
C LYS A 224 -8.57 -2.38 19.12
N LYS A 225 -7.58 -1.75 19.76
CA LYS A 225 -7.48 -1.75 21.22
C LYS A 225 -8.78 -1.11 21.72
N SER A 226 -9.59 -1.89 22.44
CA SER A 226 -10.74 -1.35 23.16
C SER A 226 -10.18 -0.37 24.20
N SER A 227 -10.29 0.92 23.91
CA SER A 227 -10.06 2.01 24.84
C SER A 227 -11.18 2.05 25.87
#